data_AF-A0A7R9PFL2-F1
#
_entry.id   AF-A0A7R9PFL2-F1
#
_cell.length_a   1.000
_cell.length_b   1.000
_cell.length_c   1.000
_cell.angle_alpha   90.00
_cell.angle_beta   90.00
_cell.angle_gamma   90.00
#
_symmetry.space_group_name_H-M   'P 1'
#
loop_
_entity.id
_entity.type
_entity.pdbx_description
1 polymer ?
#
loop_
_entity_poly.entity_id
_entity_poly.type
_entity_poly.pdbx_seq_one_letter_code
_entity_poly.pdbx_strand_id
1 'polypeptide(L)'
;MALRYCKNRGALIVGITNTVGSSICRESHCGVHINAGPEIGVASTKAYTSQFISMVMFALVMSEDRISLQTRRNEILDGLHHLDEQIREVLKLDDEVSKLAKDLYQHKSLLIMGRGYNFATCMEGALSTVGDLTI
;
A
#
# COMPACT_ATOMS: atom_id res chain seq x y z
N MET A 1 13.65 -3.95 -16.56
CA MET A 1 15.12 -3.86 -16.68
C MET A 1 15.84 -3.98 -15.33
N ALA A 2 15.36 -3.33 -14.25
CA ALA A 2 15.98 -3.44 -12.92
C ALA A 2 15.97 -4.85 -12.32
N LEU A 3 14.84 -5.58 -12.41
CA LEU A 3 14.75 -6.95 -11.87
C LEU A 3 15.82 -7.88 -12.47
N ARG A 4 15.91 -7.94 -13.80
CA ARG A 4 16.93 -8.75 -14.51
C ARG A 4 18.36 -8.31 -14.17
N TYR A 5 18.58 -7.01 -14.02
CA TYR A 5 19.87 -6.46 -13.60
C TYR A 5 20.30 -6.96 -12.21
N CYS A 6 19.37 -6.99 -11.25
CA CYS A 6 19.61 -7.52 -9.90
C CYS A 6 19.81 -9.03 -9.93
N LYS A 7 19.04 -9.74 -10.76
CA LYS A 7 19.14 -11.20 -10.92
C LYS A 7 20.52 -11.62 -11.41
N ASN A 8 21.04 -10.94 -12.44
CA ASN A 8 22.36 -11.19 -12.99
C ASN A 8 23.51 -10.90 -11.99
N ARG A 9 23.22 -10.22 -10.88
CA ARG A 9 24.17 -9.93 -9.80
C ARG A 9 24.04 -10.87 -8.61
N GLY A 10 23.20 -11.91 -8.71
CA GLY A 10 23.02 -12.89 -7.64
C GLY A 10 22.17 -12.40 -6.47
N ALA A 11 21.44 -11.28 -6.62
CA ALA A 11 20.52 -10.81 -5.58
C ALA A 11 19.32 -11.75 -5.45
N LEU A 12 18.88 -12.01 -4.21
CA LEU A 12 17.57 -12.62 -3.97
C LEU A 12 16.47 -11.65 -4.40
N ILE A 13 15.43 -12.16 -5.07
CA ILE A 13 14.36 -11.34 -5.67
C ILE A 13 13.04 -11.86 -5.13
N VAL A 14 12.33 -11.00 -4.43
CA VAL A 14 10.99 -11.24 -3.90
C VAL A 14 10.03 -10.32 -4.65
N GLY A 15 9.08 -10.90 -5.40
CA GLY A 15 8.09 -10.14 -6.15
C GLY A 15 6.78 -9.98 -5.37
N ILE A 16 6.34 -8.75 -5.12
CA ILE A 16 5.02 -8.47 -4.55
C ILE A 16 4.13 -7.98 -5.70
N THR A 17 3.12 -8.77 -6.09
CA THR A 17 2.33 -8.51 -7.30
C THR A 17 0.85 -8.80 -7.10
N ASN A 18 -0.02 -8.13 -7.86
CA ASN A 18 -1.46 -8.41 -7.88
C ASN A 18 -1.93 -9.20 -9.11
N THR A 19 -0.99 -9.54 -10.01
CA THR A 19 -1.30 -10.21 -11.27
C THR A 19 -0.54 -11.53 -11.34
N VAL A 20 -1.29 -12.62 -11.22
CA VAL A 20 -0.79 -13.98 -11.37
C VAL A 20 -0.13 -14.12 -12.75
N GLY A 21 1.07 -14.72 -12.75
CA GLY A 21 1.79 -14.99 -13.99
C GLY A 21 2.36 -13.74 -14.67
N SER A 22 2.37 -12.56 -14.05
CA SER A 22 3.09 -11.39 -14.57
C SER A 22 4.59 -11.66 -14.75
N SER A 23 5.27 -10.88 -15.60
CA SER A 23 6.72 -11.05 -15.81
C SER A 23 7.52 -10.91 -14.51
N ILE A 24 7.12 -10.01 -13.61
CA ILE A 24 7.76 -9.88 -12.28
C ILE A 24 7.56 -11.14 -11.45
N CYS A 25 6.33 -11.67 -11.40
CA CYS A 25 6.03 -12.91 -10.68
C CYS A 25 6.86 -14.10 -11.20
N ARG A 26 6.96 -14.27 -12.52
CA ARG A 26 7.72 -15.38 -13.14
C ARG A 26 9.24 -15.25 -13.03
N GLU A 27 9.75 -14.02 -13.06
CA GLU A 27 11.20 -13.79 -13.05
C GLU A 27 11.80 -13.71 -11.63
N SER A 28 10.97 -13.47 -10.61
CA SER A 28 11.37 -13.46 -9.20
C SER A 28 11.69 -14.87 -8.67
N HIS A 29 12.49 -14.96 -7.61
CA HIS A 29 12.83 -16.24 -6.98
C HIS A 29 11.69 -16.76 -6.09
N CYS A 30 11.04 -15.83 -5.39
CA CYS A 30 9.81 -16.06 -4.66
C CYS A 30 8.94 -14.79 -4.72
N GLY A 31 7.75 -14.84 -4.16
CA GLY A 31 6.87 -13.68 -4.18
C GLY A 31 5.59 -13.85 -3.39
N VAL A 32 4.89 -12.74 -3.21
CA VAL A 32 3.58 -12.66 -2.57
C VAL A 32 2.59 -12.14 -3.60
N HIS A 33 1.51 -12.91 -3.80
CA HIS A 33 0.35 -12.42 -4.52
C HIS A 33 -0.55 -11.68 -3.54
N ILE A 34 -0.73 -10.36 -3.72
CA ILE A 34 -1.45 -9.52 -2.74
C ILE A 34 -2.96 -9.78 -2.71
N ASN A 35 -3.50 -10.47 -3.72
CA ASN A 35 -4.89 -10.91 -3.78
C ASN A 35 -5.94 -9.80 -3.60
N ALA A 36 -5.68 -8.58 -4.10
CA ALA A 36 -6.64 -7.48 -4.09
C ALA A 36 -7.75 -7.65 -5.15
N GLY A 37 -7.65 -8.67 -6.00
CA GLY A 37 -8.48 -8.86 -7.19
C GLY A 37 -8.16 -7.86 -8.30
N PRO A 38 -8.83 -7.96 -9.47
CA PRO A 38 -8.57 -7.10 -10.62
C PRO A 38 -8.78 -5.63 -10.30
N GLU A 39 -7.82 -4.77 -10.61
CA GLU A 39 -7.93 -3.32 -10.45
C GLU A 39 -8.24 -2.70 -11.81
N ILE A 40 -9.45 -2.13 -11.94
CA ILE A 40 -9.96 -1.59 -13.20
C ILE A 40 -9.67 -0.09 -13.29
N GLY A 41 -9.61 0.60 -12.14
CA GLY A 41 -9.27 2.02 -12.06
C GLY A 41 -7.83 2.29 -12.50
N VAL A 42 -7.60 3.47 -13.08
CA VAL A 42 -6.25 3.92 -13.48
C VAL A 42 -5.41 4.25 -12.25
N ALA A 43 -6.02 4.88 -11.24
CA ALA A 43 -5.41 5.12 -9.95
C ALA A 43 -5.43 3.86 -9.07
N SER A 44 -4.28 3.54 -8.48
CA SER A 44 -4.15 2.42 -7.55
C SER A 44 -4.78 2.78 -6.21
N THR A 45 -5.68 1.94 -5.71
CA THR A 45 -6.37 2.15 -4.44
C THR A 45 -6.20 0.93 -3.55
N LYS A 46 -6.90 -0.15 -3.89
CA LYS A 46 -6.84 -1.43 -3.18
C LYS A 46 -5.50 -2.14 -3.36
N ALA A 47 -4.82 -1.95 -4.49
CA ALA A 47 -3.49 -2.55 -4.65
C ALA A 47 -2.46 -1.89 -3.73
N TYR A 48 -2.52 -0.56 -3.54
CA TYR A 48 -1.64 0.16 -2.62
C TYR A 48 -1.78 -0.36 -1.18
N THR A 49 -3.01 -0.39 -0.65
CA THR A 49 -3.25 -0.86 0.72
C THR A 49 -2.94 -2.35 0.90
N SER A 50 -3.25 -3.19 -0.09
CA SER A 50 -2.91 -4.62 -0.04
C SER A 50 -1.40 -4.87 -0.12
N GLN A 51 -0.65 -4.05 -0.87
CA GLN A 51 0.82 -4.09 -0.86
C GLN A 51 1.38 -3.69 0.50
N PHE A 52 0.82 -2.65 1.13
CA PHE A 52 1.20 -2.24 2.47
C PHE A 52 1.02 -3.37 3.48
N ILE A 53 -0.16 -4.02 3.49
CA ILE A 53 -0.43 -5.17 4.38
C ILE A 53 0.52 -6.32 4.09
N SER A 54 0.79 -6.62 2.81
CA SER A 54 1.75 -7.67 2.42
C SER A 54 3.17 -7.41 2.95
N MET A 55 3.62 -6.14 2.92
CA MET A 55 4.91 -5.74 3.50
C MET A 55 4.93 -5.86 5.03
N VAL A 56 3.82 -5.53 5.71
CA VAL A 56 3.69 -5.72 7.17
C VAL A 56 3.75 -7.20 7.53
N MET A 57 3.01 -8.06 6.82
CA MET A 57 3.03 -9.51 7.04
C MET A 57 4.43 -10.08 6.80
N PHE A 58 5.13 -9.62 5.75
CA PHE A 58 6.52 -10.01 5.51
C PHE A 58 7.43 -9.61 6.68
N ALA A 59 7.29 -8.40 7.21
CA ALA A 59 8.06 -7.95 8.39
C ALA A 59 7.76 -8.80 9.64
N LEU A 60 6.49 -9.19 9.85
CA LEU A 60 6.09 -10.07 10.96
C LEU A 60 6.77 -11.44 10.88
N VAL A 61 6.81 -12.06 9.70
CA VAL A 61 7.51 -13.33 9.46
C VAL A 61 9.01 -13.17 9.72
N MET A 62 9.63 -12.11 9.20
CA MET A 62 11.06 -11.85 9.42
C MET A 62 11.44 -11.59 10.88
N SER A 63 10.46 -11.30 11.74
CA SER A 63 10.66 -11.00 13.16
C SER A 63 10.31 -12.16 14.10
N GLU A 64 9.87 -13.31 13.55
CA GLU A 64 9.24 -14.38 14.32
C GLU A 64 10.14 -14.99 15.41
N ASP A 65 11.41 -15.23 15.10
CA ASP A 65 12.37 -15.84 16.02
C ASP A 65 12.89 -14.89 17.10
N ARG A 66 12.42 -13.63 17.14
CA ARG A 66 12.89 -12.62 18.11
C ARG A 66 11.92 -12.51 19.28
N ILE A 67 12.30 -13.11 20.41
CA ILE A 67 11.53 -13.05 21.67
C ILE A 67 11.24 -11.60 22.10
N SER A 68 12.23 -10.71 21.97
CA SER A 68 12.07 -9.29 22.34
C SER A 68 11.02 -8.52 21.52
N LEU A 69 10.59 -9.06 20.38
CA LEU A 69 9.57 -8.44 19.52
C LEU A 69 8.19 -9.07 19.67
N GLN A 70 8.02 -10.10 20.51
CA GLN A 70 6.74 -10.82 20.63
C GLN A 70 5.57 -9.89 20.99
N THR A 71 5.74 -9.02 21.99
CA THR A 71 4.70 -8.05 22.37
C THR A 71 4.32 -7.16 21.19
N ARG A 72 5.32 -6.62 20.47
CA ARG A 72 5.07 -5.75 19.31
C ARG A 72 4.42 -6.49 18.14
N ARG A 73 4.76 -7.76 17.92
CA ARG A 73 4.11 -8.61 16.91
C ARG A 73 2.64 -8.80 17.23
N ASN A 74 2.32 -9.12 18.48
CA ASN A 74 0.94 -9.30 18.91
C ASN A 74 0.12 -8.01 18.75
N GLU A 75 0.67 -6.85 19.15
CA GLU A 75 0.02 -5.55 18.90
C GLU A 75 -0.31 -5.30 17.42
N ILE A 76 0.63 -5.65 16.52
CA ILE A 76 0.44 -5.47 15.08
C ILE A 76 -0.60 -6.47 14.55
N LEU A 77 -0.57 -7.72 14.99
CA LEU A 77 -1.55 -8.74 14.60
C LEU A 77 -2.97 -8.36 15.06
N ASP A 78 -3.10 -7.87 16.29
CA ASP A 78 -4.37 -7.36 16.82
C ASP A 78 -4.85 -6.17 15.99
N GLY A 79 -3.94 -5.25 15.62
CA GLY A 79 -4.26 -4.14 14.73
C GLY A 79 -4.75 -4.60 13.34
N LEU A 80 -4.10 -5.61 12.75
CA LEU A 80 -4.53 -6.20 11.48
C LEU A 80 -5.90 -6.89 11.58
N HIS A 81 -6.21 -7.50 12.72
CA HIS A 81 -7.50 -8.15 12.96
C HIS A 81 -8.67 -7.16 12.99
N HIS A 82 -8.45 -5.93 13.44
CA HIS A 82 -9.49 -4.88 13.49
C HIS A 82 -9.46 -3.95 12.27
N LEU A 83 -8.55 -4.16 11.33
CA LEU A 83 -8.29 -3.24 10.23
C LEU A 83 -9.49 -3.12 9.27
N ASP A 84 -10.24 -4.20 9.05
CA ASP A 84 -11.41 -4.20 8.18
C ASP A 84 -12.55 -3.35 8.74
N GLU A 85 -12.80 -3.44 10.04
CA GLU A 85 -13.76 -2.59 10.76
C GLU A 85 -13.32 -1.13 10.71
N GLN A 86 -12.05 -0.85 10.98
CA GLN A 86 -11.49 0.52 10.93
C GLN A 86 -11.63 1.13 9.53
N ILE A 87 -11.38 0.36 8.46
CA ILE A 87 -11.59 0.83 7.09
C ILE A 87 -13.07 1.15 6.85
N ARG A 88 -13.99 0.31 7.32
CA ARG A 88 -15.44 0.57 7.20
C ARG A 88 -15.85 1.85 7.91
N GLU A 89 -15.33 2.12 9.11
CA GLU A 89 -15.61 3.36 9.82
C GLU A 89 -15.09 4.59 9.07
N VAL A 90 -13.88 4.52 8.50
CA VAL A 90 -13.34 5.63 7.69
C VAL A 90 -14.18 5.86 6.44
N LEU A 91 -14.67 4.81 5.79
CA LEU A 91 -15.52 4.93 4.60
C LEU A 91 -16.90 5.57 4.89
N LYS A 92 -17.36 5.61 6.15
CA LYS A 92 -18.59 6.35 6.51
C LYS A 92 -18.42 7.86 6.40
N LEU A 93 -17.18 8.37 6.34
CA LEU A 93 -16.88 9.79 6.21
C LEU A 93 -17.00 10.30 4.76
N ASP A 94 -17.46 9.47 3.81
CA ASP A 94 -17.57 9.81 2.38
C ASP A 94 -18.32 11.13 2.13
N ASP A 95 -19.45 11.33 2.80
CA ASP A 95 -20.25 12.56 2.68
C ASP A 95 -19.49 13.81 3.17
N GLU A 96 -18.68 13.67 4.23
CA GLU A 96 -17.88 14.77 4.77
C GLU A 96 -16.71 15.10 3.84
N VAL A 97 -16.05 14.08 3.32
CA VAL A 97 -14.96 14.22 2.33
C VAL A 97 -15.48 14.84 1.04
N SER A 98 -16.68 14.46 0.58
CA SER A 98 -17.34 15.04 -0.59
C SER A 98 -17.66 16.52 -0.44
N LYS A 99 -18.07 16.96 0.77
CA LYS A 99 -18.26 18.39 1.08
C LYS A 99 -16.93 19.14 1.03
N LEU A 100 -15.89 18.61 1.67
CA LEU A 100 -14.55 19.21 1.64
C LEU A 100 -14.00 19.31 0.22
N ALA A 101 -14.23 18.29 -0.61
CA ALA A 101 -13.80 18.28 -2.01
C ALA A 101 -14.44 19.42 -2.83
N LYS A 102 -15.71 19.78 -2.56
CA LYS A 102 -16.39 20.90 -3.22
C LYS A 102 -15.75 22.25 -2.89
N ASP A 103 -15.26 22.41 -1.67
CA ASP A 103 -14.55 23.63 -1.26
C ASP A 103 -13.15 23.67 -1.89
N LEU A 104 -12.50 22.52 -2.02
CA LEU A 104 -11.14 22.42 -2.56
C LEU A 104 -11.05 22.46 -4.08
N TYR A 105 -12.12 22.09 -4.81
CA TYR A 105 -12.10 21.95 -6.28
C TYR A 105 -11.70 23.25 -7.02
N GLN A 106 -12.00 24.42 -6.43
CA GLN A 106 -11.68 25.72 -7.04
C GLN A 106 -10.19 26.09 -6.93
N HIS A 107 -9.42 25.39 -6.09
CA HIS A 107 -8.02 25.69 -5.85
C HIS A 107 -7.11 24.93 -6.83
N LYS A 108 -6.17 25.66 -7.43
CA LYS A 108 -5.20 25.10 -8.40
C LYS A 108 -4.04 24.34 -7.75
N SER A 109 -3.91 24.43 -6.43
CA SER A 109 -2.76 23.86 -5.71
C SER A 109 -3.19 23.47 -4.32
N LEU A 110 -2.81 22.26 -3.93
CA LEU A 110 -3.05 21.69 -2.61
C LEU A 110 -1.72 21.22 -2.04
N LEU A 111 -1.43 21.58 -0.79
CA LEU A 111 -0.22 21.15 -0.09
C LEU A 111 -0.59 20.16 1.00
N ILE A 112 -0.14 18.91 0.85
CA ILE A 112 -0.41 17.82 1.79
C ILE A 112 0.87 17.58 2.60
N MET A 113 0.79 17.72 3.93
CA MET A 113 1.94 17.61 4.83
C MET A 113 1.80 16.45 5.80
N GLY A 114 2.89 15.71 6.01
CA GLY A 114 2.98 14.62 6.97
C GLY A 114 4.42 14.25 7.27
N ARG A 115 4.63 13.50 8.36
CA ARG A 115 5.95 13.08 8.84
C ARG A 115 5.93 11.63 9.31
N GLY A 116 7.10 10.98 9.35
CA GLY A 116 7.23 9.59 9.79
C GLY A 116 6.38 8.66 8.93
N TYR A 117 5.52 7.85 9.55
CA TYR A 117 4.65 6.91 8.85
C TYR A 117 3.69 7.58 7.86
N ASN A 118 3.27 8.81 8.13
CA ASN A 118 2.31 9.53 7.27
C ASN A 118 2.95 10.18 6.05
N PHE A 119 4.29 10.15 5.93
CA PHE A 119 4.96 10.72 4.76
C PHE A 119 4.51 10.02 3.46
N ALA A 120 4.48 8.68 3.46
CA ALA A 120 4.01 7.90 2.31
C ALA A 120 2.53 8.21 1.98
N THR A 121 1.69 8.35 3.00
CA THR A 121 0.28 8.75 2.84
C THR A 121 0.13 10.11 2.16
N CYS A 122 0.96 11.10 2.53
CA CYS A 122 0.91 12.42 1.90
C CYS A 122 1.37 12.38 0.44
N MET A 123 2.40 11.59 0.14
CA MET A 123 2.88 11.40 -1.23
C MET A 123 1.82 10.72 -2.11
N GLU A 124 1.18 9.67 -1.61
CA GLU A 124 0.12 8.96 -2.33
C GLU A 124 -1.14 9.82 -2.51
N GLY A 125 -1.52 10.58 -1.48
CA GLY A 125 -2.62 11.53 -1.55
C GLY A 125 -2.36 12.63 -2.58
N ALA A 126 -1.15 13.19 -2.59
CA ALA A 126 -0.77 14.22 -3.57
C ALA A 126 -0.80 13.66 -5.00
N LEU A 127 -0.25 12.47 -5.20
CA LEU A 127 -0.26 11.78 -6.50
C LEU A 127 -1.69 11.55 -7.00
N SER A 128 -2.58 11.04 -6.14
CA SER A 128 -3.99 10.80 -6.47
C SER A 128 -4.71 12.09 -6.86
N THR A 129 -4.51 13.17 -6.10
CA THR A 129 -5.16 14.47 -6.42
C THR A 129 -4.67 15.09 -7.72
N VAL A 130 -3.41 14.88 -8.12
CA VAL A 130 -2.86 15.40 -9.38
C VAL A 130 -3.27 14.51 -10.57
N GLY A 131 -3.36 13.20 -10.35
CA GLY A 131 -3.72 12.22 -11.39
C GLY A 131 -5.11 12.45 -11.99
N ASP A 132 -6.08 12.83 -11.16
CA ASP A 132 -7.46 13.11 -11.59
C ASP A 132 -7.64 14.50 -12.23
N LEU A 133 -6.72 15.45 -11.99
CA LEU A 133 -6.78 16.81 -12.56
C LEU A 133 -6.33 16.89 -14.02
N THR A 134 -5.84 15.79 -14.60
CA THR A 134 -5.25 15.76 -15.96
C THR A 134 -5.99 14.84 -16.94
N ILE A 135 -7.18 14.35 -16.59
CA ILE A 135 -8.04 13.52 -17.45
C ILE A 135 -9.37 14.22 -17.73
#